data_AF-A0A7C0X9R7-F1
#
_entry.id   AF-A0A7C0X9R7-F1
#
_cell.length_a   1.000
_cell.length_b   1.000
_cell.length_c   1.000
_cell.angle_alpha   90.00
_cell.angle_beta   90.00
_cell.angle_gamma   90.00
#
_symmetry.space_group_name_H-M   'P 1'
#
loop_
_entity.id
_entity.type
_entity.pdbx_description
1 polymer ?
#
loop_
_entity_poly.entity_id
_entity_poly.type
_entity_poly.pdbx_seq_one_letter_code
_entity_poly.pdbx_strand_id
1 'polypeptide(L)'
;KLYTARYRATTEQIREAINSGRSLIIYSGHGSTTSWVDGPEFTQRDVRNLSNTNLYPFVCSHACLTGKFNFWECFGETWVRVKDGGAVAFWGSSAPTMWTEDDLLEKYMFSMWWDKNFETIGGMTTAALEELYTHYGGGKNSKYYMECYNLLGDPSLKPWRSNPLTADFSFKQIHNDNNFTIQFYDDSYGCINYIRWNFGDGNTSMKRNPIHKYPRKEVYTVTLIVENKDGNIDDITQVIAPISIVYPENGLYIFGRKILDLDRIIVIGPLKIIVEPYIEGGIDYMEFLVDDELKGIVSQHPFTWIWDEKSFDKHTIKVIAHKGNGTVFDTVEDVMVINI
;
A
#
# COMPACT_ATOMS: atom_id res chain seq x y z
N LYS A 1 -1.99 -21.19 3.14
CA LYS A 1 -1.33 -22.34 3.79
C LYS A 1 -0.23 -21.77 4.68
N LEU A 2 -0.48 -21.63 5.98
CA LEU A 2 0.51 -21.09 6.91
C LEU A 2 0.58 -22.00 8.12
N TYR A 3 1.34 -23.09 7.96
CA TYR A 3 1.83 -23.88 9.08
C TYR A 3 3.28 -24.22 8.76
N THR A 4 4.20 -23.64 9.53
CA THR A 4 5.51 -24.24 9.74
C THR A 4 5.45 -24.81 11.15
N ALA A 5 5.26 -26.12 11.26
CA ALA A 5 5.45 -26.82 12.52
C ALA A 5 6.93 -27.19 12.59
N ARG A 6 7.69 -26.54 13.47
CA ARG A 6 9.09 -26.92 13.71
C ARG A 6 9.17 -27.79 14.94
N TYR A 7 8.85 -29.07 14.80
CA TYR A 7 9.11 -30.04 15.86
C TYR A 7 10.64 -30.12 16.07
N ARG A 8 11.12 -29.88 17.30
CA ARG A 8 12.55 -29.79 17.65
C ARG A 8 13.30 -28.67 16.92
N ALA A 9 12.68 -27.49 16.81
CA ALA A 9 13.33 -26.30 16.27
C ALA A 9 14.57 -25.89 17.09
N THR A 10 15.52 -25.20 16.45
CA THR A 10 16.52 -24.39 17.16
C THR A 10 16.01 -22.97 17.38
N THR A 11 16.58 -22.23 18.34
CA THR A 11 16.22 -20.82 18.60
C THR A 11 16.45 -19.97 17.35
N GLU A 12 17.49 -20.28 16.57
CA GLU A 12 17.76 -19.65 15.29
C GLU A 12 16.62 -19.86 14.28
N GLN A 13 16.14 -21.09 14.15
CA GLN A 13 15.06 -21.40 13.21
C GLN A 13 13.74 -20.70 13.56
N ILE A 14 13.50 -20.46 14.85
CA ILE A 14 12.37 -19.64 15.33
C ILE A 14 12.60 -18.18 14.94
N ARG A 15 13.77 -17.61 15.27
CA ARG A 15 14.13 -16.23 14.91
C ARG A 15 14.04 -15.97 13.41
N GLU A 16 14.61 -16.83 12.57
CA GLU A 16 14.51 -16.74 11.11
C GLU A 16 13.05 -16.79 10.63
N ALA A 17 12.22 -17.65 11.24
CA ALA A 17 10.82 -17.74 10.89
C ALA A 17 10.06 -16.43 11.21
N ILE A 18 10.36 -15.80 12.35
CA ILE A 18 9.75 -14.53 12.76
C ILE A 18 10.26 -13.39 11.87
N ASN A 19 11.58 -13.32 11.67
CA ASN A 19 12.23 -12.28 10.86
C ASN A 19 11.82 -12.31 9.39
N SER A 20 11.49 -13.50 8.85
CA SER A 20 10.92 -13.65 7.50
C SER A 20 9.43 -13.30 7.39
N GLY A 21 8.80 -12.84 8.48
CA GLY A 21 7.44 -12.32 8.51
C GLY A 21 6.37 -13.38 8.79
N ARG A 22 5.65 -13.23 9.90
CA ARG A 22 4.47 -14.04 10.24
C ARG A 22 3.35 -13.11 10.72
N SER A 23 2.11 -13.40 10.35
CA SER A 23 0.94 -12.67 10.86
C SER A 23 0.46 -13.19 12.21
N LEU A 24 0.72 -14.47 12.49
CA LEU A 24 0.30 -15.17 13.70
C LEU A 24 1.41 -16.09 14.18
N ILE A 25 1.67 -16.08 15.48
CA ILE A 25 2.55 -17.04 16.17
C ILE A 25 1.76 -17.68 17.28
N ILE A 26 1.82 -19.00 17.38
CA ILE A 26 1.21 -19.76 18.46
C ILE A 26 2.26 -20.62 19.12
N TYR A 27 2.36 -20.50 20.43
CA TYR A 27 3.17 -21.33 21.28
C TYR A 27 2.29 -22.03 22.30
N SER A 28 2.45 -23.34 22.44
CA SER A 28 1.81 -24.15 23.47
C SER A 28 2.87 -25.03 24.12
N GLY A 29 3.12 -24.82 25.41
CA GLY A 29 4.25 -25.44 26.12
C GLY A 29 4.52 -24.80 27.48
N HIS A 30 5.68 -25.11 28.07
CA HIS A 30 6.07 -24.48 29.33
C HIS A 30 6.50 -23.03 29.13
N GLY A 31 6.09 -22.16 30.06
CA GLY A 31 6.43 -20.75 30.07
C GLY A 31 7.04 -20.32 31.39
N SER A 32 7.88 -19.30 31.32
CA SER A 32 8.35 -18.54 32.48
C SER A 32 7.91 -17.08 32.36
N THR A 33 8.17 -16.28 33.39
CA THR A 33 7.93 -14.83 33.31
C THR A 33 8.76 -14.15 32.21
N THR A 34 9.79 -14.80 31.66
CA THR A 34 10.76 -14.19 30.72
C THR A 34 11.07 -15.06 29.49
N SER A 35 10.38 -16.19 29.28
CA SER A 35 10.67 -17.09 28.15
C SER A 35 9.55 -18.08 27.85
N TRP A 36 9.59 -18.60 26.62
CA TRP A 36 9.12 -19.94 26.29
C TRP A 36 10.24 -20.94 26.59
N VAL A 37 9.92 -22.03 27.30
CA VAL A 37 10.93 -22.92 27.90
C VAL A 37 11.24 -24.10 26.99
N ASP A 38 10.23 -24.67 26.33
CA ASP A 38 10.40 -25.83 25.47
C ASP A 38 10.43 -25.49 23.99
N GLY A 39 11.13 -26.33 23.23
CA GLY A 39 10.99 -26.42 21.79
C GLY A 39 11.59 -25.31 20.94
N PRO A 40 12.80 -24.76 21.18
CA PRO A 40 13.72 -24.76 22.32
C PRO A 40 13.48 -23.53 23.21
N GLU A 41 14.39 -23.21 24.15
CA GLU A 41 14.26 -21.96 24.91
C GLU A 41 14.30 -20.73 23.97
N PHE A 42 13.31 -19.84 24.14
CA PHE A 42 13.20 -18.57 23.44
C PHE A 42 12.88 -17.47 24.45
N THR A 43 13.84 -16.57 24.66
CA THR A 43 13.87 -15.64 25.79
C THR A 43 13.56 -14.21 25.37
N GLN A 44 13.39 -13.31 26.34
CA GLN A 44 13.35 -11.87 26.06
C GLN A 44 14.58 -11.36 25.30
N ARG A 45 15.77 -11.99 25.47
CA ARG A 45 16.96 -11.63 24.69
C ARG A 45 16.75 -11.95 23.21
N ASP A 46 16.10 -13.06 22.89
CA ASP A 46 15.84 -13.44 21.51
C ASP A 46 14.81 -12.51 20.86
N VAL A 47 13.75 -12.15 21.60
CA VAL A 47 12.75 -11.16 21.17
C VAL A 47 13.40 -9.80 20.86
N ARG A 48 14.30 -9.33 21.73
CA ARG A 48 15.04 -8.06 21.54
C ARG A 48 16.03 -8.09 20.37
N ASN A 49 16.37 -9.27 19.85
CA ASN A 49 17.25 -9.46 18.69
C ASN A 49 16.48 -9.81 17.41
N LEU A 50 15.14 -9.71 17.41
CA LEU A 50 14.34 -9.84 16.20
C LEU A 50 14.58 -8.65 15.27
N SER A 51 14.49 -8.90 13.97
CA SER A 51 14.67 -7.90 12.90
C SER A 51 13.43 -7.85 11.99
N ASN A 52 12.26 -8.15 12.54
CA ASN A 52 10.98 -8.20 11.83
C ASN A 52 10.31 -6.81 11.76
N THR A 53 11.09 -5.78 11.41
CA THR A 53 10.59 -4.41 11.27
C THR A 53 9.44 -4.37 10.25
N ASN A 54 8.33 -3.73 10.61
CA ASN A 54 7.08 -3.67 9.83
C ASN A 54 6.39 -5.03 9.57
N LEU A 55 6.83 -6.10 10.24
CA LEU A 55 6.31 -7.46 10.09
C LEU A 55 5.90 -8.02 11.47
N TYR A 56 4.98 -7.32 12.13
CA TYR A 56 4.61 -7.60 13.52
C TYR A 56 3.47 -8.64 13.61
N PRO A 57 3.73 -9.85 14.11
CA PRO A 57 2.70 -10.86 14.34
C PRO A 57 1.77 -10.49 15.50
N PHE A 58 0.60 -11.11 15.53
CA PHE A 58 -0.11 -11.38 16.78
C PHE A 58 0.45 -12.66 17.41
N VAL A 59 0.82 -12.63 18.69
CA VAL A 59 1.45 -13.75 19.39
C VAL A 59 0.50 -14.33 20.42
N CYS A 60 0.16 -15.62 20.29
CA CYS A 60 -0.62 -16.38 21.26
C CYS A 60 0.29 -17.34 22.03
N SER A 61 0.41 -17.11 23.33
CA SER A 61 1.23 -17.89 24.24
C SER A 61 0.34 -18.68 25.20
N HIS A 62 0.04 -19.92 24.84
CA HIS A 62 -0.60 -20.91 25.69
C HIS A 62 0.43 -21.54 26.63
N ALA A 63 0.87 -20.73 27.61
CA ALA A 63 1.94 -21.09 28.54
C ALA A 63 1.82 -20.30 29.85
N CYS A 64 2.40 -20.86 30.90
CA CYS A 64 2.40 -20.27 32.23
C CYS A 64 3.15 -18.93 32.26
N LEU A 65 2.61 -17.95 33.00
CA LEU A 65 3.31 -16.73 33.46
C LEU A 65 3.85 -15.76 32.40
N THR A 66 3.71 -16.05 31.10
CA THR A 66 4.29 -15.23 30.02
C THR A 66 3.66 -13.84 29.92
N GLY A 67 2.43 -13.67 30.41
CA GLY A 67 1.70 -12.41 30.51
C GLY A 67 1.65 -11.83 31.94
N LYS A 68 2.60 -12.17 32.82
CA LYS A 68 2.62 -11.69 34.22
C LYS A 68 3.11 -10.24 34.33
N PHE A 69 2.28 -9.29 33.90
CA PHE A 69 2.58 -7.85 33.82
C PHE A 69 2.77 -7.14 35.16
N ASN A 70 2.58 -7.83 36.30
CA ASN A 70 2.99 -7.31 37.62
C ASN A 70 4.43 -7.70 38.01
N PHE A 71 5.19 -8.27 37.07
CA PHE A 71 6.64 -8.45 37.14
C PHE A 71 7.36 -7.23 36.54
N TRP A 72 8.67 -7.09 36.76
CA TRP A 72 9.43 -5.91 36.26
C TRP A 72 9.26 -5.67 34.75
N GLU A 73 9.43 -6.73 33.95
CA GLU A 73 9.04 -6.78 32.55
C GLU A 73 8.84 -8.25 32.22
N CYS A 74 7.60 -8.67 31.97
CA CYS A 74 7.32 -10.04 31.57
C CYS A 74 7.59 -10.28 30.08
N PHE A 75 7.58 -11.55 29.69
CA PHE A 75 7.87 -11.97 28.32
C PHE A 75 6.95 -11.29 27.30
N GLY A 76 5.65 -11.24 27.57
CA GLY A 76 4.67 -10.57 26.73
C GLY A 76 4.88 -9.06 26.63
N GLU A 77 5.32 -8.39 27.71
CA GLU A 77 5.68 -6.98 27.66
C GLU A 77 6.88 -6.74 26.74
N THR A 78 7.89 -7.61 26.74
CA THR A 78 9.03 -7.48 25.82
C THR A 78 8.58 -7.53 24.36
N TRP A 79 7.69 -8.46 24.01
CA TRP A 79 7.17 -8.57 22.64
C TRP A 79 6.53 -7.29 22.11
N VAL A 80 5.80 -6.57 22.96
CA VAL A 80 5.08 -5.34 22.54
C VAL A 80 5.88 -4.05 22.80
N ARG A 81 7.04 -4.12 23.48
CA ARG A 81 7.89 -2.95 23.80
C ARG A 81 9.14 -2.84 22.93
N VAL A 82 9.56 -3.90 22.25
CA VAL A 82 10.74 -3.86 21.38
C VAL A 82 10.51 -2.85 20.26
N LYS A 83 11.48 -1.95 20.09
CA LYS A 83 11.47 -0.98 18.99
C LYS A 83 11.88 -1.67 17.71
N ASP A 84 11.18 -1.39 16.60
CA ASP A 84 11.50 -1.87 15.25
C ASP A 84 11.52 -3.41 15.11
N GLY A 85 10.85 -4.13 16.01
CA GLY A 85 10.72 -5.58 16.04
C GLY A 85 9.63 -6.04 17.03
N GLY A 86 9.48 -7.34 17.25
CA GLY A 86 8.53 -7.86 18.24
C GLY A 86 7.15 -8.16 17.65
N ALA A 87 6.06 -7.79 18.32
CA ALA A 87 4.68 -8.15 17.98
C ALA A 87 3.72 -6.97 18.09
N VAL A 88 2.61 -7.05 17.37
CA VAL A 88 1.55 -6.03 17.40
C VAL A 88 0.64 -6.18 18.64
N ALA A 89 0.51 -7.41 19.12
CA ALA A 89 -0.17 -7.76 20.36
C ALA A 89 0.31 -9.12 20.85
N PHE A 90 0.16 -9.36 22.16
CA PHE A 90 0.55 -10.59 22.83
C PHE A 90 -0.59 -11.08 23.74
N TRP A 91 -1.03 -12.31 23.52
CA TRP A 91 -2.00 -13.01 24.34
C TRP A 91 -1.29 -14.04 25.22
N GLY A 92 -1.39 -13.92 26.54
CA GLY A 92 -0.74 -14.87 27.45
C GLY A 92 -1.23 -14.77 28.89
N SER A 93 -0.86 -15.77 29.69
CA SER A 93 -1.36 -15.87 31.07
C SER A 93 -0.44 -15.17 32.08
N SER A 94 -1.05 -14.47 33.03
CA SER A 94 -0.40 -13.85 34.19
C SER A 94 -0.11 -14.86 35.32
N ALA A 95 -0.64 -16.07 35.21
CA ALA A 95 -0.58 -17.12 36.23
C ALA A 95 -0.26 -18.50 35.60
N PRO A 96 -0.07 -19.56 36.40
CA PRO A 96 0.07 -20.92 35.86
C PRO A 96 -1.17 -21.35 35.08
N THR A 97 -0.98 -22.08 33.98
CA THR A 97 -2.04 -22.63 33.12
C THR A 97 -2.08 -24.15 33.18
N MET A 98 -3.10 -24.76 32.56
CA MET A 98 -3.37 -26.19 32.54
C MET A 98 -3.41 -26.69 31.09
N TRP A 99 -2.90 -27.90 30.86
CA TRP A 99 -2.78 -28.46 29.50
C TRP A 99 -4.11 -28.58 28.76
N THR A 100 -5.16 -29.08 29.43
CA THR A 100 -6.46 -29.35 28.78
C THR A 100 -7.19 -28.05 28.46
N GLU A 101 -7.21 -27.11 29.39
CA GLU A 101 -7.86 -25.83 29.23
C GLU A 101 -7.14 -24.95 28.18
N ASP A 102 -5.81 -25.00 28.09
CA ASP A 102 -5.04 -24.31 27.05
C ASP A 102 -5.31 -24.89 25.65
N ASP A 103 -5.35 -26.22 25.51
CA ASP A 103 -5.69 -26.90 24.25
C ASP A 103 -7.11 -26.55 23.77
N LEU A 104 -8.08 -26.46 24.69
CA LEU A 104 -9.44 -26.01 24.37
C LEU A 104 -9.48 -24.52 24.01
N LEU A 105 -8.81 -23.67 24.78
CA LEU A 105 -8.79 -22.23 24.54
C LEU A 105 -8.20 -21.89 23.17
N GLU A 106 -7.12 -22.57 22.75
CA GLU A 106 -6.54 -22.40 21.42
C GLU A 106 -7.57 -22.72 20.33
N LYS A 107 -8.27 -23.86 20.44
CA LYS A 107 -9.30 -24.27 19.48
C LYS A 107 -10.47 -23.28 19.43
N TYR A 108 -10.91 -22.79 20.59
CA TYR A 108 -11.99 -21.81 20.66
C TYR A 108 -11.59 -20.47 20.06
N MET A 109 -10.37 -20.00 20.30
CA MET A 109 -9.85 -18.79 19.66
C MET A 109 -9.87 -18.90 18.14
N PHE A 110 -9.41 -20.04 17.58
CA PHE A 110 -9.50 -20.26 16.14
C PHE A 110 -10.93 -20.33 15.62
N SER A 111 -11.83 -21.02 16.34
CA SER A 111 -13.24 -21.10 15.92
C SER A 111 -13.92 -19.73 15.98
N MET A 112 -13.64 -18.92 17.01
CA MET A 112 -14.16 -17.55 17.08
C MET A 112 -13.67 -16.71 15.91
N TRP A 113 -12.39 -16.81 15.59
CA TRP A 113 -11.80 -16.03 14.51
C TRP A 113 -12.28 -16.46 13.13
N TRP A 114 -12.32 -17.77 12.85
CA TRP A 114 -12.54 -18.30 11.50
C TRP A 114 -13.97 -18.73 11.22
N ASP A 115 -14.61 -19.41 12.17
CA ASP A 115 -15.95 -19.98 11.98
C ASP A 115 -17.05 -19.00 12.40
N LYS A 116 -16.81 -18.22 13.46
CA LYS A 116 -17.77 -17.25 14.01
C LYS A 116 -17.50 -15.81 13.57
N ASN A 117 -16.48 -15.60 12.73
CA ASN A 117 -16.20 -14.33 12.07
C ASN A 117 -15.90 -13.15 13.03
N PHE A 118 -15.36 -13.39 14.22
CA PHE A 118 -14.89 -12.28 15.08
C PHE A 118 -13.71 -11.56 14.42
N GLU A 119 -13.82 -10.24 14.25
CA GLU A 119 -12.88 -9.46 13.44
C GLU A 119 -11.74 -8.83 14.24
N THR A 120 -11.92 -8.58 15.54
CA THR A 120 -10.92 -7.93 16.39
C THR A 120 -10.22 -8.94 17.28
N ILE A 121 -8.95 -8.66 17.63
CA ILE A 121 -8.20 -9.55 18.53
C ILE A 121 -8.87 -9.66 19.91
N GLY A 122 -9.38 -8.56 20.46
CA GLY A 122 -10.07 -8.58 21.75
C GLY A 122 -11.40 -9.30 21.69
N GLY A 123 -12.14 -9.18 20.57
CA GLY A 123 -13.39 -9.90 20.35
C GLY A 123 -13.17 -11.41 20.32
N MET A 124 -12.20 -11.88 19.53
CA MET A 124 -11.94 -13.32 19.43
C MET A 124 -11.38 -13.92 20.72
N THR A 125 -10.49 -13.23 21.44
CA THR A 125 -9.89 -13.77 22.68
C THR A 125 -10.91 -13.81 23.81
N THR A 126 -11.77 -12.78 23.93
CA THR A 126 -12.82 -12.73 24.96
C THR A 126 -13.88 -13.80 24.70
N ALA A 127 -14.37 -13.92 23.46
CA ALA A 127 -15.35 -14.93 23.10
C ALA A 127 -14.80 -16.36 23.28
N ALA A 128 -13.50 -16.59 23.05
CA ALA A 128 -12.88 -17.87 23.31
C ALA A 128 -12.85 -18.24 24.81
N LEU A 129 -12.61 -17.26 25.68
CA LEU A 129 -12.70 -17.46 27.12
C LEU A 129 -14.15 -17.72 27.58
N GLU A 130 -15.14 -17.04 26.99
CA GLU A 130 -16.57 -17.29 27.24
C GLU A 130 -16.99 -18.70 26.83
N GLU A 131 -16.49 -19.19 25.70
CA GLU A 131 -16.73 -20.56 25.23
C GLU A 131 -16.10 -21.58 26.18
N LEU A 132 -14.85 -21.35 26.61
CA LEU A 132 -14.19 -22.17 27.64
C LEU A 132 -14.98 -22.15 28.96
N TYR A 133 -15.53 -20.99 29.34
CA TYR A 133 -16.38 -20.86 30.52
C TYR A 133 -17.63 -21.69 30.44
N THR A 134 -18.30 -21.66 29.29
CA THR A 134 -19.51 -22.42 29.02
C THR A 134 -19.21 -23.93 28.97
N HIS A 135 -18.09 -24.33 28.36
CA HIS A 135 -17.64 -25.74 28.28
C HIS A 135 -17.60 -26.41 29.67
N TYR A 136 -17.06 -25.71 30.67
CA TYR A 136 -16.96 -26.21 32.05
C TYR A 136 -18.13 -25.79 32.96
N GLY A 137 -19.20 -25.20 32.40
CA GLY A 137 -20.37 -24.76 33.17
C GLY A 137 -20.07 -23.69 34.23
N GLY A 138 -19.04 -22.85 34.03
CA GLY A 138 -18.67 -21.78 34.95
C GLY A 138 -17.99 -22.23 36.25
N GLY A 139 -17.34 -23.38 36.23
CA GLY A 139 -16.55 -23.92 37.34
C GLY A 139 -15.32 -23.08 37.72
N LYS A 140 -14.59 -23.57 38.72
CA LYS A 140 -13.40 -22.89 39.26
C LYS A 140 -12.32 -22.63 38.20
N ASN A 141 -12.03 -23.63 37.37
CA ASN A 141 -10.96 -23.54 36.37
C ASN A 141 -11.29 -22.53 35.28
N SER A 142 -12.53 -22.48 34.79
CA SER A 142 -12.89 -21.51 33.75
C SER A 142 -12.95 -20.07 34.26
N LYS A 143 -13.42 -19.85 35.50
CA LYS A 143 -13.32 -18.52 36.16
C LYS A 143 -11.87 -18.08 36.30
N TYR A 144 -11.01 -19.00 36.72
CA TYR A 144 -9.58 -18.73 36.81
C TYR A 144 -8.97 -18.35 35.45
N TYR A 145 -9.40 -18.98 34.36
CA TYR A 145 -8.93 -18.64 33.00
C TYR A 145 -9.37 -17.25 32.54
N MET A 146 -10.59 -16.83 32.88
CA MET A 146 -11.07 -15.46 32.65
C MET A 146 -10.22 -14.41 33.36
N GLU A 147 -9.68 -14.74 34.53
CA GLU A 147 -8.86 -13.81 35.33
C GLU A 147 -7.38 -13.81 34.91
N CYS A 148 -6.85 -14.95 34.46
CA CYS A 148 -5.42 -15.10 34.26
C CYS A 148 -4.93 -14.78 32.84
N TYR A 149 -5.74 -15.00 31.79
CA TYR A 149 -5.33 -14.67 30.42
C TYR A 149 -5.52 -13.19 30.12
N ASN A 150 -4.49 -12.58 29.54
CA ASN A 150 -4.44 -11.14 29.29
C ASN A 150 -4.00 -10.87 27.85
N LEU A 151 -4.61 -9.83 27.29
CA LEU A 151 -4.18 -9.26 26.01
C LEU A 151 -3.33 -8.01 26.28
N LEU A 152 -2.06 -8.06 25.88
CA LEU A 152 -1.14 -6.93 25.88
C LEU A 152 -1.09 -6.36 24.46
N GLY A 153 -1.41 -5.08 24.29
CA GLY A 153 -1.54 -4.43 22.97
C GLY A 153 -2.94 -3.84 22.77
N ASP A 154 -3.33 -3.61 21.51
CA ASP A 154 -4.60 -2.96 21.16
C ASP A 154 -5.71 -4.00 20.88
N PRO A 155 -6.73 -4.16 21.76
CA PRO A 155 -7.84 -5.10 21.55
C PRO A 155 -8.69 -4.82 20.32
N SER A 156 -8.66 -3.59 19.78
CA SER A 156 -9.46 -3.20 18.62
C SER A 156 -8.84 -3.60 17.28
N LEU A 157 -7.58 -4.05 17.29
CA LEU A 157 -6.85 -4.42 16.09
C LEU A 157 -7.54 -5.59 15.37
N LYS A 158 -7.65 -5.46 14.04
CA LYS A 158 -8.20 -6.49 13.17
C LYS A 158 -7.08 -7.27 12.48
N PRO A 159 -6.78 -8.51 12.89
CA PRO A 159 -5.71 -9.28 12.27
C PRO A 159 -6.13 -9.72 10.85
N TRP A 160 -5.21 -9.60 9.91
CA TRP A 160 -5.42 -10.06 8.54
C TRP A 160 -5.62 -11.58 8.51
N ARG A 161 -6.75 -12.03 7.95
CA ARG A 161 -7.05 -13.46 7.76
C ARG A 161 -6.40 -14.01 6.49
N SER A 162 -6.24 -13.18 5.48
CA SER A 162 -5.61 -13.51 4.21
C SER A 162 -4.56 -12.46 3.88
N ASN A 163 -3.75 -12.70 2.84
CA ASN A 163 -2.85 -11.66 2.35
C ASN A 163 -3.71 -10.46 1.93
N PRO A 164 -3.46 -9.25 2.46
CA PRO A 164 -4.17 -8.07 2.01
C PRO A 164 -4.01 -7.96 0.49
N LEU A 165 -5.12 -7.70 -0.17
CA LEU A 165 -5.18 -7.39 -1.58
C LEU A 165 -5.38 -5.88 -1.68
N THR A 166 -4.48 -5.20 -2.36
CA THR A 166 -4.59 -3.75 -2.58
C THR A 166 -4.39 -3.47 -4.06
N ALA A 167 -5.40 -2.89 -4.71
CA ALA A 167 -5.34 -2.49 -6.10
C ALA A 167 -4.51 -1.22 -6.24
N ASP A 168 -3.54 -1.21 -7.15
CA ASP A 168 -2.82 0.00 -7.53
C ASP A 168 -2.34 -0.07 -8.97
N PHE A 169 -2.19 1.08 -9.62
CA PHE A 169 -1.59 1.15 -10.95
C PHE A 169 -0.92 2.48 -11.27
N SER A 170 0.02 2.38 -12.21
CA SER A 170 0.62 3.49 -12.91
C SER A 170 0.41 3.36 -14.42
N PHE A 171 0.65 4.44 -15.15
CA PHE A 171 0.46 4.48 -16.59
C PHE A 171 1.42 5.46 -17.27
N LYS A 172 1.63 5.25 -18.58
CA LYS A 172 2.48 6.09 -19.42
C LYS A 172 1.93 6.21 -20.84
N GLN A 173 1.93 7.41 -21.41
CA GLN A 173 1.61 7.62 -22.82
C GLN A 173 2.70 7.04 -23.74
N ILE A 174 2.28 6.32 -24.79
CA ILE A 174 3.15 5.85 -25.88
C ILE A 174 3.10 6.89 -27.00
N HIS A 175 4.24 7.55 -27.28
CA HIS A 175 4.33 8.70 -28.20
C HIS A 175 4.43 8.32 -29.69
N ASN A 176 4.85 7.09 -30.02
CA ASN A 176 5.16 6.72 -31.40
C ASN A 176 3.94 6.32 -32.25
N ASP A 177 2.73 6.63 -31.80
CA ASP A 177 1.55 6.51 -32.65
C ASP A 177 0.79 7.85 -32.67
N ASN A 178 0.18 8.18 -33.80
CA ASN A 178 -0.65 9.40 -33.91
C ASN A 178 -1.95 9.28 -33.09
N ASN A 179 -2.01 8.43 -32.06
CA ASN A 179 -3.21 8.15 -31.28
C ASN A 179 -2.96 8.43 -29.79
N PHE A 180 -4.04 8.47 -29.02
CA PHE A 180 -3.94 8.54 -27.57
C PHE A 180 -3.78 7.14 -27.00
N THR A 181 -2.55 6.60 -27.05
CA THR A 181 -2.23 5.25 -26.61
C THR A 181 -1.52 5.26 -25.26
N ILE A 182 -2.03 4.49 -24.30
CA ILE A 182 -1.54 4.41 -22.92
C ILE A 182 -1.10 2.98 -22.60
N GLN A 183 0.11 2.83 -22.06
CA GLN A 183 0.56 1.61 -21.39
C GLN A 183 0.21 1.68 -19.91
N PHE A 184 -0.41 0.63 -19.38
CA PHE A 184 -0.75 0.49 -17.97
C PHE A 184 0.15 -0.54 -17.29
N TYR A 185 0.43 -0.32 -16.01
CA TYR A 185 1.22 -1.21 -15.17
C TYR A 185 0.42 -1.54 -13.91
N ASP A 186 0.26 -2.83 -13.61
CA ASP A 186 -0.30 -3.30 -12.36
C ASP A 186 0.74 -3.18 -11.23
N ASP A 187 0.48 -2.29 -10.29
CA ASP A 187 1.30 -2.05 -9.09
C ASP A 187 0.63 -2.62 -7.82
N SER A 188 -0.43 -3.41 -8.00
CA SER A 188 -1.23 -3.98 -6.91
C SER A 188 -0.42 -4.92 -6.00
N TYR A 189 -0.74 -4.91 -4.71
CA TYR A 189 -0.16 -5.76 -3.69
C TYR A 189 -1.03 -6.98 -3.38
N GLY A 190 -0.41 -8.13 -3.13
CA GLY A 190 -1.08 -9.35 -2.72
C GLY A 190 -1.08 -10.47 -3.77
N CYS A 191 -1.75 -11.58 -3.46
CA CYS A 191 -1.87 -12.73 -4.37
C CYS A 191 -3.03 -12.51 -5.35
N ILE A 192 -2.74 -11.92 -6.51
CA ILE A 192 -3.74 -11.62 -7.54
C ILE A 192 -4.01 -12.87 -8.39
N ASN A 193 -5.26 -13.30 -8.45
CA ASN A 193 -5.74 -14.43 -9.24
C ASN A 193 -6.55 -13.99 -10.46
N TYR A 194 -7.26 -12.87 -10.35
CA TYR A 194 -8.01 -12.26 -11.45
C TYR A 194 -7.73 -10.76 -11.49
N ILE A 195 -7.65 -10.21 -12.71
CA ILE A 195 -7.43 -8.80 -12.97
C ILE A 195 -8.37 -8.34 -14.09
N ARG A 196 -8.95 -7.16 -13.91
CA ARG A 196 -9.79 -6.53 -14.93
C ARG A 196 -9.56 -5.03 -14.97
N TRP A 197 -9.23 -4.55 -16.16
CA TRP A 197 -9.18 -3.14 -16.50
C TRP A 197 -10.50 -2.73 -17.14
N ASN A 198 -11.06 -1.61 -16.70
CA ASN A 198 -12.08 -0.86 -17.42
C ASN A 198 -11.48 0.48 -17.81
N PHE A 199 -11.33 0.75 -19.11
CA PHE A 199 -10.57 1.91 -19.59
C PHE A 199 -11.36 3.22 -19.62
N GLY A 200 -12.64 3.19 -19.24
CA GLY A 200 -13.52 4.37 -19.25
C GLY A 200 -14.11 4.73 -20.60
N ASP A 201 -13.78 3.99 -21.67
CA ASP A 201 -14.29 4.18 -23.04
C ASP A 201 -15.21 3.04 -23.51
N GLY A 202 -15.64 2.18 -22.58
CA GLY A 202 -16.42 0.96 -22.84
C GLY A 202 -15.58 -0.29 -23.14
N ASN A 203 -14.26 -0.16 -23.34
CA ASN A 203 -13.36 -1.29 -23.53
C ASN A 203 -12.79 -1.80 -22.20
N THR A 204 -12.35 -3.06 -22.20
CA THR A 204 -11.81 -3.74 -21.02
C THR A 204 -10.64 -4.64 -21.37
N SER A 205 -9.85 -5.05 -20.37
CA SER A 205 -8.75 -6.01 -20.55
C SER A 205 -8.57 -6.89 -19.31
N MET A 206 -8.13 -8.13 -19.51
CA MET A 206 -7.69 -9.03 -18.43
C MET A 206 -6.17 -9.28 -18.45
N LYS A 207 -5.43 -8.56 -19.31
CA LYS A 207 -3.97 -8.60 -19.28
C LYS A 207 -3.47 -7.85 -18.05
N ARG A 208 -2.37 -8.32 -17.46
CA ARG A 208 -1.77 -7.68 -16.29
C ARG A 208 -1.32 -6.24 -16.58
N ASN A 209 -0.57 -6.05 -17.67
CA ASN A 209 -0.05 -4.75 -18.09
C ASN A 209 -0.50 -4.43 -19.53
N PRO A 210 -1.75 -3.99 -19.76
CA PRO A 210 -2.28 -3.77 -21.09
C PRO A 210 -1.74 -2.48 -21.74
N ILE A 211 -1.66 -2.50 -23.07
CA ILE A 211 -1.61 -1.28 -23.89
C ILE A 211 -3.03 -1.05 -24.39
N HIS A 212 -3.54 0.17 -24.20
CA HIS A 212 -4.86 0.56 -24.69
C HIS A 212 -4.76 1.79 -25.58
N LYS A 213 -5.46 1.76 -26.71
CA LYS A 213 -5.53 2.87 -27.67
C LYS A 213 -6.91 3.50 -27.57
N TYR A 214 -6.96 4.75 -27.12
CA TYR A 214 -8.19 5.50 -27.05
C TYR A 214 -8.60 6.07 -28.41
N PRO A 215 -9.92 6.11 -28.72
CA PRO A 215 -10.41 6.64 -29.98
C PRO A 215 -10.26 8.16 -30.09
N ARG A 216 -10.19 8.87 -28.96
CA ARG A 216 -10.07 10.33 -28.89
C ARG A 216 -9.10 10.73 -27.79
N LYS A 217 -8.46 11.89 -27.94
CA LYS A 217 -7.61 12.51 -26.91
C LYS A 217 -8.52 13.28 -25.94
N GLU A 218 -9.23 12.54 -25.11
CA GLU A 218 -10.19 13.04 -24.11
C GLU A 218 -9.83 12.50 -22.72
N VAL A 219 -10.66 12.80 -21.73
CA VAL A 219 -10.48 12.34 -20.36
C VAL A 219 -11.18 11.02 -20.13
N TYR A 220 -10.47 10.09 -19.52
CA TYR A 220 -10.97 8.75 -19.23
C TYR A 220 -10.83 8.42 -17.75
N THR A 221 -11.87 7.82 -17.19
CA THR A 221 -11.83 7.26 -15.84
C THR A 221 -11.48 5.78 -15.95
N VAL A 222 -10.28 5.42 -15.52
CA VAL A 222 -9.78 4.04 -15.60
C VAL A 222 -9.91 3.37 -14.25
N THR A 223 -10.50 2.18 -14.23
CA THR A 223 -10.63 1.35 -13.04
C THR A 223 -9.85 0.06 -13.22
N LEU A 224 -9.00 -0.26 -12.25
CA LEU A 224 -8.36 -1.56 -12.10
C LEU A 224 -9.07 -2.32 -10.98
N ILE A 225 -9.53 -3.53 -11.26
CA ILE A 225 -10.12 -4.45 -10.30
C ILE A 225 -9.21 -5.67 -10.18
N VAL A 226 -8.82 -6.02 -8.97
CA VAL A 226 -8.06 -7.25 -8.66
C VAL A 226 -8.87 -8.14 -7.73
N GLU A 227 -8.73 -9.45 -7.90
CA GLU A 227 -9.34 -10.44 -7.02
C GLU A 227 -8.34 -11.55 -6.69
N ASN A 228 -8.35 -12.02 -5.45
CA ASN A 228 -7.55 -13.18 -5.01
C ASN A 228 -8.38 -14.46 -4.97
N LYS A 229 -7.71 -15.63 -4.90
CA LYS A 229 -8.35 -16.95 -4.85
C LYS A 229 -9.34 -17.16 -3.68
N ASP A 230 -9.24 -16.31 -2.66
CA ASP A 230 -10.08 -16.38 -1.46
C ASP A 230 -11.35 -15.50 -1.65
N GLY A 231 -11.54 -14.90 -2.85
CA GLY A 231 -12.68 -14.07 -3.22
C GLY A 231 -12.61 -12.63 -2.71
N ASN A 232 -11.47 -12.19 -2.17
CA ASN A 232 -11.30 -10.78 -1.81
C ASN A 232 -11.10 -9.97 -3.08
N ILE A 233 -11.83 -8.86 -3.19
CA ILE A 233 -11.78 -7.94 -4.31
C ILE A 233 -11.31 -6.59 -3.77
N ASP A 234 -10.41 -5.96 -4.51
CA ASP A 234 -10.10 -4.54 -4.33
C ASP A 234 -10.10 -3.86 -5.70
N ASP A 235 -10.43 -2.57 -5.72
CA ASP A 235 -10.41 -1.78 -6.93
C ASP A 235 -9.87 -0.37 -6.68
N ILE A 236 -9.25 0.17 -7.72
CA ILE A 236 -8.78 1.55 -7.71
C ILE A 236 -9.19 2.23 -9.02
N THR A 237 -9.57 3.49 -8.90
CA THR A 237 -9.96 4.32 -10.02
C THR A 237 -9.06 5.55 -10.10
N GLN A 238 -8.48 5.79 -11.27
CA GLN A 238 -7.73 7.02 -11.57
C GLN A 238 -8.27 7.66 -12.85
N VAL A 239 -8.26 8.99 -12.87
CA VAL A 239 -8.57 9.77 -14.07
C VAL A 239 -7.29 9.93 -14.88
N ILE A 240 -7.35 9.59 -16.16
CA ILE A 240 -6.30 9.83 -17.13
C ILE A 240 -6.77 10.96 -18.01
N ALA A 241 -5.97 12.02 -18.08
CA ALA A 241 -6.26 13.12 -18.96
C ALA A 241 -5.02 13.61 -19.69
N PRO A 242 -5.13 13.87 -21.00
CA PRO A 242 -4.06 14.47 -21.76
C PRO A 242 -3.72 15.86 -21.23
N ILE A 243 -2.47 16.29 -21.45
CA ILE A 243 -2.09 17.69 -21.34
C ILE A 243 -2.26 18.39 -22.69
N SER A 244 -2.56 19.69 -22.64
CA SER A 244 -2.66 20.55 -23.81
C SER A 244 -2.01 21.91 -23.56
N ILE A 245 -1.29 22.40 -24.56
CA ILE A 245 -0.89 23.81 -24.62
C ILE A 245 -2.17 24.60 -24.96
N VAL A 246 -2.63 25.43 -24.02
CA VAL A 246 -3.85 26.25 -24.19
C VAL A 246 -3.53 27.70 -24.57
N TYR A 247 -2.26 28.09 -24.45
CA TYR A 247 -1.77 29.37 -24.93
C TYR A 247 -0.32 29.23 -25.41
N PRO A 248 0.05 29.84 -26.54
CA PRO A 248 -0.82 30.61 -27.42
C PRO A 248 -1.69 29.70 -28.31
N GLU A 249 -2.94 30.11 -28.56
CA GLU A 249 -3.73 29.54 -29.66
C GLU A 249 -3.21 30.09 -31.01
N ASN A 250 -3.65 29.51 -32.14
CA ASN A 250 -3.32 30.04 -33.46
C ASN A 250 -3.65 31.55 -33.58
N GLY A 251 -2.67 32.32 -34.07
CA GLY A 251 -2.75 33.77 -34.15
C GLY A 251 -1.39 34.46 -34.24
N LEU A 252 -1.43 35.75 -34.58
CA LEU A 252 -0.31 36.67 -34.46
C LEU A 252 -0.35 37.35 -33.10
N TYR A 253 0.73 37.25 -32.34
CA TYR A 253 0.90 37.89 -31.04
C TYR A 253 2.03 38.90 -31.13
N ILE A 254 1.82 40.09 -30.57
CA ILE A 254 2.86 41.12 -30.42
C ILE A 254 2.94 41.48 -28.94
N PHE A 255 4.09 41.23 -28.32
CA PHE A 255 4.34 41.42 -26.89
C PHE A 255 3.22 40.84 -26.00
N GLY A 256 2.82 39.58 -26.28
CA GLY A 256 1.80 38.84 -25.54
C GLY A 256 0.34 39.20 -25.88
N ARG A 257 0.09 40.21 -26.71
CA ARG A 257 -1.27 40.58 -27.16
C ARG A 257 -1.59 39.91 -28.49
N LYS A 258 -2.69 39.15 -28.56
CA LYS A 258 -3.24 38.63 -29.83
C LYS A 258 -3.71 39.80 -30.69
N ILE A 259 -3.16 39.93 -31.89
CA ILE A 259 -3.46 40.99 -32.86
C ILE A 259 -4.36 40.49 -33.98
N LEU A 260 -4.17 39.24 -34.39
CA LEU A 260 -4.88 38.64 -35.53
C LEU A 260 -5.05 37.14 -35.33
N ASP A 261 -6.20 36.59 -35.71
CA ASP A 261 -6.39 35.15 -35.82
C ASP A 261 -5.74 34.64 -37.12
N LEU A 262 -4.95 33.57 -36.99
CA LEU A 262 -4.25 32.92 -38.09
C LEU A 262 -4.53 31.42 -38.02
N ASP A 263 -4.09 30.68 -39.03
CA ASP A 263 -4.07 29.20 -39.06
C ASP A 263 -2.81 28.60 -38.42
N ARG A 264 -1.97 29.44 -37.81
CA ARG A 264 -0.68 29.12 -37.21
C ARG A 264 -0.32 30.09 -36.10
N ILE A 265 0.67 29.75 -35.31
CA ILE A 265 1.16 30.61 -34.22
C ILE A 265 2.35 31.44 -34.70
N ILE A 266 2.25 32.76 -34.60
CA ILE A 266 3.35 33.70 -34.84
C ILE A 266 3.47 34.63 -33.63
N VAL A 267 4.63 34.69 -33.02
CA VAL A 267 4.89 35.53 -31.85
C VAL A 267 6.02 36.52 -32.14
N ILE A 268 5.74 37.81 -31.92
CA ILE A 268 6.73 38.88 -31.92
C ILE A 268 6.95 39.33 -30.47
N GLY A 269 8.15 39.08 -29.93
CA GLY A 269 8.50 39.23 -28.52
C GLY A 269 8.58 37.89 -27.76
N PRO A 270 8.59 37.91 -26.42
CA PRO A 270 8.68 36.71 -25.59
C PRO A 270 7.50 35.76 -25.82
N LEU A 271 7.77 34.47 -25.94
CA LEU A 271 6.76 33.42 -26.08
C LEU A 271 6.30 32.97 -24.69
N LYS A 272 5.07 33.32 -24.32
CA LYS A 272 4.40 32.75 -23.14
C LYS A 272 3.70 31.46 -23.55
N ILE A 273 3.90 30.40 -22.79
CA ILE A 273 3.21 29.12 -22.91
C ILE A 273 2.41 28.87 -21.64
N ILE A 274 1.13 28.53 -21.80
CA ILE A 274 0.29 28.07 -20.70
C ILE A 274 -0.16 26.66 -21.03
N VAL A 275 0.09 25.75 -20.11
CA VAL A 275 -0.35 24.37 -20.19
C VAL A 275 -1.41 24.17 -19.13
N GLU A 276 -2.59 23.79 -19.56
CA GLU A 276 -3.61 23.33 -18.63
C GLU A 276 -3.60 21.80 -18.65
N PRO A 277 -3.18 21.15 -17.55
CA PRO A 277 -3.54 19.76 -17.36
C PRO A 277 -5.05 19.73 -17.13
N TYR A 278 -5.74 18.77 -17.73
CA TYR A 278 -7.17 18.60 -17.45
C TYR A 278 -7.43 18.15 -15.99
N ILE A 279 -6.38 17.75 -15.25
CA ILE A 279 -6.46 17.32 -13.86
C ILE A 279 -5.63 18.28 -12.99
N GLU A 280 -6.32 18.98 -12.08
CA GLU A 280 -5.68 19.76 -11.02
C GLU A 280 -5.04 18.79 -9.99
N GLY A 281 -3.75 18.99 -9.67
CA GLY A 281 -3.07 18.23 -8.60
C GLY A 281 -2.49 16.86 -8.96
N GLY A 282 -2.55 16.45 -10.23
CA GLY A 282 -2.01 15.16 -10.68
C GLY A 282 -0.57 15.16 -11.19
N ILE A 283 0.03 16.34 -11.42
CA ILE A 283 1.35 16.53 -12.04
C ILE A 283 2.27 17.24 -11.04
N ASP A 284 3.48 16.70 -10.85
CA ASP A 284 4.46 17.26 -9.92
C ASP A 284 5.25 18.40 -10.57
N TYR A 285 5.66 18.22 -11.83
CA TYR A 285 6.32 19.26 -12.62
C TYR A 285 6.18 19.01 -14.12
N MET A 286 6.38 20.09 -14.89
CA MET A 286 6.45 20.07 -16.33
C MET A 286 7.79 20.60 -16.82
N GLU A 287 8.38 19.91 -17.78
CA GLU A 287 9.53 20.37 -18.56
C GLU A 287 9.04 21.05 -19.83
N PHE A 288 9.65 22.18 -20.16
CA PHE A 288 9.41 22.93 -21.38
C PHE A 288 10.67 22.92 -22.22
N LEU A 289 10.54 22.39 -23.43
CA LEU A 289 11.63 22.24 -24.39
C LEU A 289 11.32 23.05 -25.65
N VAL A 290 12.37 23.61 -26.23
CA VAL A 290 12.36 24.29 -27.54
C VAL A 290 13.36 23.58 -28.42
N ASP A 291 12.91 23.04 -29.54
CA ASP A 291 13.73 22.24 -30.47
C ASP A 291 14.48 21.10 -29.76
N ASP A 292 13.77 20.36 -28.91
CA ASP A 292 14.29 19.28 -28.04
C ASP A 292 15.36 19.70 -27.00
N GLU A 293 15.65 21.00 -26.86
CA GLU A 293 16.47 21.51 -25.78
C GLU A 293 15.62 21.92 -24.57
N LEU A 294 15.97 21.46 -23.37
CA LEU A 294 15.31 21.88 -22.13
C LEU A 294 15.57 23.37 -21.84
N LYS A 295 14.50 24.15 -21.70
CA LYS A 295 14.56 25.59 -21.42
C LYS A 295 13.89 25.99 -20.10
N GLY A 296 12.97 25.19 -19.57
CA GLY A 296 12.28 25.52 -18.33
C GLY A 296 11.68 24.33 -17.60
N ILE A 297 11.52 24.47 -16.29
CA ILE A 297 10.79 23.53 -15.42
C ILE A 297 9.80 24.34 -14.59
N VAL A 298 8.54 23.92 -14.55
CA VAL A 298 7.49 24.52 -13.72
C VAL A 298 6.87 23.44 -12.85
N SER A 299 6.92 23.61 -11.53
CA SER A 299 6.45 22.62 -10.54
C SER A 299 5.21 23.07 -9.77
N GLN A 300 4.59 24.19 -10.16
CA GLN A 300 3.43 24.74 -9.48
C GLN A 300 2.37 25.16 -10.50
N HIS A 301 1.12 24.87 -10.18
CA HIS A 301 -0.03 25.32 -10.96
C HIS A 301 -0.29 26.82 -10.71
N PRO A 302 -0.61 27.64 -11.73
CA PRO A 302 -0.75 27.27 -13.15
C PRO A 302 0.60 27.02 -13.83
N PHE A 303 0.65 26.00 -14.70
CA PHE A 303 1.86 25.65 -15.44
C PHE A 303 2.11 26.64 -16.59
N THR A 304 2.62 27.80 -16.22
CA THR A 304 2.96 28.90 -17.14
C THR A 304 4.45 29.06 -17.25
N TRP A 305 4.97 29.10 -18.46
CA TRP A 305 6.38 29.32 -18.75
C TRP A 305 6.54 30.42 -19.80
N ILE A 306 7.61 31.20 -19.73
CA ILE A 306 7.93 32.26 -20.69
C ILE A 306 9.32 31.99 -21.24
N TRP A 307 9.40 31.88 -22.56
CA TRP A 307 10.64 31.82 -23.30
C TRP A 307 10.97 33.20 -23.87
N ASP A 308 12.09 33.78 -23.43
CA ASP A 308 12.52 35.14 -23.78
C ASP A 308 13.93 35.17 -24.40
N GLU A 309 14.37 34.06 -24.98
CA GLU A 309 15.63 34.04 -25.73
C GLU A 309 15.43 34.73 -27.08
N LYS A 310 16.51 35.28 -27.63
CA LYS A 310 16.48 35.87 -28.98
C LYS A 310 16.28 34.78 -30.01
N SER A 311 15.32 34.97 -30.89
CA SER A 311 15.09 34.06 -32.01
C SER A 311 14.45 34.74 -33.22
N PHE A 312 14.70 34.16 -34.39
CA PHE A 312 14.12 34.58 -35.67
C PHE A 312 13.86 33.37 -36.57
N ASP A 313 13.15 32.36 -36.05
CA ASP A 313 12.83 31.15 -36.83
C ASP A 313 11.53 30.47 -36.35
N LYS A 314 11.21 29.35 -36.99
CA LYS A 314 10.24 28.37 -36.51
C LYS A 314 10.90 27.47 -35.46
N HIS A 315 10.13 27.14 -34.44
CA HIS A 315 10.51 26.25 -33.35
C HIS A 315 9.42 25.22 -33.09
N THR A 316 9.85 24.09 -32.59
CA THR A 316 8.97 23.07 -32.03
C THR A 316 9.01 23.16 -30.51
N ILE A 317 7.85 23.43 -29.90
CA ILE A 317 7.68 23.47 -28.45
C ILE A 317 7.22 22.10 -28.00
N LYS A 318 7.94 21.50 -27.06
CA LYS A 318 7.54 20.25 -26.41
C LYS A 318 7.36 20.47 -24.92
N VAL A 319 6.25 19.97 -24.39
CA VAL A 319 5.98 19.96 -22.95
C VAL A 319 5.87 18.52 -22.48
N ILE A 320 6.58 18.20 -21.41
CA ILE A 320 6.60 16.86 -20.80
C ILE A 320 6.13 16.99 -19.35
N ALA A 321 5.07 16.29 -18.99
CA ALA A 321 4.53 16.27 -17.63
C ALA A 321 5.00 15.03 -16.88
N HIS A 322 5.45 15.25 -15.64
CA HIS A 322 5.99 14.21 -14.77
C HIS A 322 5.17 14.06 -13.49
N LYS A 323 5.09 12.81 -13.01
CA LYS A 323 4.52 12.43 -11.72
C LYS A 323 5.40 11.34 -11.09
N GLY A 324 5.78 11.52 -9.84
CA GLY A 324 6.83 10.75 -9.19
C GLY A 324 8.14 10.84 -9.97
N ASN A 325 8.74 9.68 -10.24
CA ASN A 325 10.01 9.58 -10.96
C ASN A 325 9.85 9.35 -12.48
N GLY A 326 8.66 9.60 -13.04
CA GLY A 326 8.33 9.22 -14.41
C GLY A 326 7.59 10.26 -15.22
N THR A 327 7.82 10.23 -16.54
CA THR A 327 7.03 10.93 -17.54
C THR A 327 5.68 10.25 -17.73
N VAL A 328 4.61 11.03 -17.66
CA VAL A 328 3.24 10.53 -17.78
C VAL A 328 2.60 10.95 -19.09
N PHE A 329 2.78 12.21 -19.50
CA PHE A 329 2.20 12.79 -20.72
C PHE A 329 3.18 13.70 -21.42
N ASP A 330 3.01 13.87 -22.74
CA ASP A 330 3.66 14.93 -23.50
C ASP A 330 2.76 15.55 -24.57
N THR A 331 3.14 16.74 -25.02
CA THR A 331 2.49 17.43 -26.14
C THR A 331 3.51 18.28 -26.89
N VAL A 332 3.25 18.51 -28.19
CA VAL A 332 4.13 19.24 -29.10
C VAL A 332 3.30 20.25 -29.89
N GLU A 333 3.85 21.44 -30.13
CA GLU A 333 3.25 22.50 -30.95
C GLU A 333 4.33 23.24 -31.74
N ASP A 334 4.04 23.58 -33.00
CA ASP A 334 4.96 24.36 -33.84
C ASP A 334 4.61 25.85 -33.80
N VAL A 335 5.63 26.71 -33.65
CA VAL A 335 5.47 28.15 -33.51
C VAL A 335 6.54 28.92 -34.29
N MET A 336 6.18 30.07 -34.86
CA MET A 336 7.16 31.03 -35.37
C MET A 336 7.44 32.10 -34.32
N VAL A 337 8.70 32.33 -33.96
CA VAL A 337 9.09 33.33 -32.94
C VAL A 337 10.07 34.35 -33.51
N ILE A 338 9.76 35.62 -33.30
CA ILE A 338 10.59 36.79 -33.64
C ILE A 338 10.81 37.58 -32.35
N ASN A 339 11.90 37.30 -31.65
CA ASN A 339 12.30 37.99 -30.42
C ASN A 339 13.71 38.56 -30.60
N ILE A 340 13.87 39.88 -30.49
CA ILE A 340 15.08 40.62 -30.92
C ILE A 340 15.85 41.19 -29.73
#